data_AF-A0A010YG78-F1
#
_entry.id   AF-A0A010YG78-F1
#
_cell.length_a   1.000
_cell.length_b   1.000
_cell.length_c   1.000
_cell.angle_alpha   90.00
_cell.angle_beta   90.00
_cell.angle_gamma   90.00
#
_symmetry.space_group_name_H-M   'P 1'
#
loop_
_entity.id
_entity.type
_entity.pdbx_description
1 polymer ?
#
loop_
_entity_poly.entity_id
_entity_poly.type
_entity_poly.pdbx_seq_one_letter_code
_entity_poly.pdbx_strand_id
1 'polypeptide(L)'
;MLTGNQTEFVMLLTIAYTGMRWSEALAIAPGAVRKEELDIHWKLYELGGRFYRGYPKDGSKRTVDIPPFLRQLLANYLGQGRKLRCPCVEREGDDRDDIPWCHGDEYVFLGARGGHHQRSHFSERIMRPAADGWYTGRSNRPRMPVLVDLNQPYPGAILPPWPANDPAAPPHVPQRRRGLRQPPADAALASWLPVLNGLTPHGLRHGHKTWMDEAKIHRSLSTDRMGHEVPGMDGIYGHITPGMRRELLSVLEDLWTTALQQRAAISRSSAVPMLDALLKNSAAPNSLPETEKPDL
;
A
#
# COMPACT_ATOMS: atom_id res chain seq x y z
N MET A 1 3.95 7.78 2.07
CA MET A 1 4.34 7.06 0.83
C MET A 1 5.45 7.82 0.16
N LEU A 2 6.45 7.12 -0.37
CA LEU A 2 7.67 7.70 -0.95
C LEU A 2 7.39 8.73 -2.05
N THR A 3 6.41 8.46 -2.92
CA THR A 3 6.15 9.26 -4.13
C THR A 3 5.15 10.41 -3.92
N GLY A 4 4.53 10.50 -2.74
CA GLY A 4 3.36 11.37 -2.51
C GLY A 4 2.08 10.92 -3.21
N ASN A 5 2.10 9.83 -4.00
CA ASN A 5 0.94 9.37 -4.77
C ASN A 5 -0.12 8.73 -3.87
N GLN A 6 -1.35 9.25 -3.98
CA GLN A 6 -2.49 8.75 -3.21
C GLN A 6 -2.95 7.36 -3.64
N THR A 7 -2.84 6.98 -4.92
CA THR A 7 -3.17 5.61 -5.38
C THR A 7 -2.37 4.61 -4.54
N GLU A 8 -1.07 4.85 -4.37
CA GLU A 8 -0.19 3.92 -3.67
C GLU A 8 -0.57 3.83 -2.19
N PHE A 9 -0.91 4.97 -1.57
CA PHE A 9 -1.37 5.02 -0.18
C PHE A 9 -2.66 4.20 0.03
N VAL A 10 -3.69 4.47 -0.78
CA VAL A 10 -4.99 3.79 -0.65
C VAL A 10 -4.87 2.31 -1.00
N MET A 11 -4.09 1.96 -2.03
CA MET A 11 -3.84 0.57 -2.43
C MET A 11 -3.16 -0.23 -1.30
N LEU A 12 -2.09 0.31 -0.71
CA LEU A 12 -1.38 -0.40 0.37
C LEU A 12 -2.24 -0.55 1.63
N LEU A 13 -3.02 0.47 2.01
CA LEU A 13 -3.98 0.33 3.10
C LEU A 13 -5.06 -0.70 2.77
N THR A 14 -5.58 -0.70 1.55
CA THR A 14 -6.54 -1.71 1.11
C THR A 14 -5.97 -3.12 1.24
N ILE A 15 -4.71 -3.35 0.82
CA ILE A 15 -4.02 -4.63 1.00
C ILE A 15 -3.86 -4.98 2.48
N ALA A 16 -3.34 -4.06 3.29
CA ALA A 16 -3.06 -4.29 4.71
C ALA A 16 -4.32 -4.59 5.53
N TYR A 17 -5.46 -3.97 5.20
CA TYR A 17 -6.69 -4.10 5.97
C TYR A 17 -7.67 -5.13 5.44
N THR A 18 -7.45 -5.69 4.25
CA THR A 18 -8.27 -6.79 3.70
C THR A 18 -7.51 -8.11 3.62
N GLY A 19 -6.19 -8.06 3.81
CA GLY A 19 -5.32 -9.21 3.62
C GLY A 19 -5.26 -9.70 2.18
N MET A 20 -5.72 -8.95 1.18
CA MET A 20 -5.69 -9.41 -0.21
C MET A 20 -4.27 -9.57 -0.77
N ARG A 21 -4.13 -10.38 -1.83
CA ARG A 21 -2.85 -10.56 -2.52
C ARG A 21 -2.59 -9.37 -3.46
N TRP A 22 -1.31 -9.11 -3.79
CA TRP A 22 -0.92 -8.05 -4.73
C TRP A 22 -1.70 -8.11 -6.06
N SER A 23 -1.76 -9.28 -6.69
CA SER A 23 -2.47 -9.47 -7.95
C SER A 23 -3.99 -9.28 -7.82
N GLU A 24 -4.55 -9.48 -6.63
CA GLU A 24 -5.98 -9.22 -6.35
C GLU A 24 -6.23 -7.72 -6.28
N ALA A 25 -5.37 -6.97 -5.58
CA ALA A 25 -5.42 -5.50 -5.54
C ALA A 25 -5.37 -4.88 -6.94
N LEU A 26 -4.49 -5.37 -7.82
CA LEU A 26 -4.41 -4.86 -9.20
C LEU A 26 -5.68 -5.09 -10.02
N ALA A 27 -6.49 -6.09 -9.65
CA ALA A 27 -7.70 -6.49 -10.37
C ALA A 27 -8.99 -5.89 -9.81
N ILE A 28 -8.93 -5.05 -8.78
CA ILE A 28 -10.12 -4.41 -8.22
C ILE A 28 -10.69 -3.45 -9.25
N ALA A 29 -11.84 -3.81 -9.80
CA ALA A 29 -12.65 -2.95 -10.66
C ALA A 29 -13.48 -1.98 -9.80
N PRO A 30 -13.90 -0.81 -10.32
CA PRO A 30 -14.69 0.16 -9.57
C PRO A 30 -15.97 -0.45 -8.98
N GLY A 31 -16.68 -1.28 -9.76
CA GLY A 31 -17.89 -1.97 -9.32
C GLY A 31 -17.69 -3.05 -8.26
N ALA A 32 -16.44 -3.46 -7.97
CA ALA A 32 -16.15 -4.40 -6.89
C ALA A 32 -16.12 -3.71 -5.50
N VAL A 33 -16.00 -2.38 -5.46
CA VAL A 33 -16.04 -1.59 -4.23
C VAL A 33 -17.50 -1.29 -3.89
N ARG A 34 -18.05 -2.02 -2.91
CA ARG A 34 -19.41 -1.77 -2.41
C ARG A 34 -19.38 -0.82 -1.21
N LYS A 35 -20.57 -0.46 -0.72
CA LYS A 35 -20.73 0.43 0.44
C LYS A 35 -20.01 -0.08 1.68
N GLU A 36 -20.08 -1.37 1.98
CA GLU A 36 -19.55 -1.94 3.23
C GLU A 36 -18.55 -3.08 3.02
N GLU A 37 -18.38 -3.48 1.76
CA GLU A 37 -17.70 -4.71 1.38
C GLU A 37 -16.85 -4.49 0.14
N LEU A 38 -15.91 -5.41 -0.08
CA LEU A 38 -15.05 -5.43 -1.25
C LEU A 38 -15.03 -6.82 -1.87
N ASP A 39 -15.33 -6.90 -3.16
CA ASP A 39 -15.29 -8.14 -3.92
C ASP A 39 -13.90 -8.45 -4.44
N ILE A 40 -13.36 -9.59 -4.01
CA ILE A 40 -12.04 -10.07 -4.35
C ILE A 40 -12.18 -11.34 -5.19
N HIS A 41 -12.70 -11.17 -6.41
CA HIS A 41 -13.05 -12.28 -7.31
C HIS A 41 -12.04 -12.52 -8.44
N TRP A 42 -11.11 -11.60 -8.64
CA TRP A 42 -10.23 -11.56 -9.80
C TRP A 42 -8.79 -11.27 -9.40
N LYS A 43 -7.87 -11.66 -10.29
CA LYS A 43 -6.44 -11.33 -10.21
C LYS A 43 -5.97 -10.84 -11.57
N LEU A 44 -4.99 -9.95 -11.56
CA LEU A 44 -4.18 -9.63 -12.73
C LEU A 44 -2.82 -10.33 -12.60
N TYR A 45 -2.53 -11.17 -13.56
CA TYR A 45 -1.22 -11.79 -13.73
C TYR A 45 -0.34 -10.88 -14.58
N GLU A 46 0.96 -10.85 -14.29
CA GLU A 46 1.95 -10.08 -15.02
C GLU A 46 2.86 -11.05 -15.79
N LEU A 47 2.97 -10.87 -17.11
CA LEU A 47 3.83 -11.65 -17.98
C LEU A 47 4.46 -10.73 -19.03
N GLY A 48 5.79 -10.65 -19.06
CA GLY A 48 6.52 -9.80 -20.02
C GLY A 48 6.15 -8.30 -19.95
N GLY A 49 5.76 -7.81 -18.76
CA GLY A 49 5.30 -6.42 -18.57
C GLY A 49 3.88 -6.14 -19.08
N ARG A 50 3.16 -7.17 -19.53
CA ARG A 50 1.74 -7.15 -19.89
C ARG A 50 0.91 -7.80 -18.78
N PHE A 51 -0.40 -7.56 -18.82
CA PHE A 51 -1.33 -8.03 -17.79
C PHE A 51 -2.48 -8.81 -18.41
N TYR A 52 -2.88 -9.90 -17.76
CA TYR A 52 -4.05 -10.68 -18.14
C TYR A 52 -4.86 -11.05 -16.91
N ARG A 53 -6.18 -11.16 -17.08
CA ARG A 53 -7.12 -11.40 -15.97
C ARG A 53 -7.28 -12.89 -15.76
N GLY A 54 -7.31 -13.33 -14.51
CA GLY A 54 -7.68 -14.70 -14.22
C GLY A 54 -8.31 -14.85 -12.86
N TYR A 55 -8.84 -16.05 -12.62
CA TYR A 55 -9.43 -16.38 -11.35
C TYR A 55 -8.36 -16.62 -10.27
N PRO A 56 -8.67 -16.30 -9.00
CA PRO A 56 -7.89 -16.76 -7.87
C PRO A 56 -7.76 -18.29 -7.88
N LYS A 57 -6.53 -18.80 -7.67
CA LYS A 57 -6.29 -20.24 -7.42
C LYS A 57 -7.29 -20.78 -6.38
N ASP A 58 -7.76 -22.00 -6.63
CA ASP A 58 -8.55 -22.83 -5.71
C ASP A 58 -9.81 -22.13 -5.18
N GLY A 59 -10.53 -21.40 -6.03
CA GLY A 59 -11.84 -20.86 -5.65
C GLY A 59 -11.81 -19.78 -4.56
N SER A 60 -10.65 -19.19 -4.24
CA SER A 60 -10.47 -18.14 -3.20
C SER A 60 -11.16 -16.79 -3.47
N LYS A 61 -12.18 -16.79 -4.34
CA LYS A 61 -13.14 -15.70 -4.53
C LYS A 61 -13.87 -15.47 -3.21
N ARG A 62 -13.88 -14.23 -2.78
CA ARG A 62 -14.56 -13.83 -1.54
C ARG A 62 -14.98 -12.39 -1.59
N THR A 63 -16.02 -12.11 -0.84
CA THR A 63 -16.37 -10.77 -0.41
C THR A 63 -15.84 -10.59 1.00
N VAL A 64 -15.17 -9.47 1.27
CA VAL A 64 -14.73 -9.11 2.62
C VAL A 64 -15.41 -7.84 3.09
N ASP A 65 -15.84 -7.80 4.35
CA ASP A 65 -16.25 -6.55 4.99
C ASP A 65 -15.02 -5.63 5.14
N ILE A 66 -15.23 -4.33 4.94
CA ILE A 66 -14.22 -3.30 5.10
C ILE A 66 -14.54 -2.39 6.29
N PRO A 67 -13.54 -2.02 7.11
CA PRO A 67 -13.75 -1.17 8.28
C PRO A 67 -14.20 0.25 7.86
N PRO A 68 -14.93 0.97 8.73
CA PRO A 68 -15.46 2.30 8.45
C PRO A 68 -14.44 3.29 7.87
N PHE A 69 -13.20 3.34 8.38
CA PHE A 69 -12.19 4.24 7.82
C PHE A 69 -11.85 3.91 6.35
N LEU A 70 -11.73 2.62 6.02
CA LEU A 70 -11.34 2.17 4.68
C LEU A 70 -12.48 2.41 3.69
N ARG A 71 -13.73 2.23 4.14
CA ARG A 71 -14.93 2.60 3.38
C ARG A 71 -14.90 4.08 3.01
N GLN A 72 -14.70 4.95 3.99
CA GLN A 72 -14.64 6.40 3.75
C GLN A 72 -13.46 6.76 2.85
N LEU A 73 -12.30 6.14 3.07
CA LEU A 73 -11.11 6.35 2.26
C LEU A 73 -11.33 5.98 0.79
N LEU A 74 -11.89 4.80 0.52
CA LEU A 74 -12.17 4.33 -0.85
C LEU A 74 -13.25 5.17 -1.52
N ALA A 75 -14.31 5.53 -0.81
CA ALA A 75 -15.36 6.41 -1.34
C ALA A 75 -14.81 7.78 -1.74
N ASN A 76 -14.02 8.40 -0.86
CA ASN A 76 -13.36 9.68 -1.13
C ASN A 76 -12.38 9.58 -2.29
N TYR A 77 -11.59 8.50 -2.35
CA TYR A 77 -10.62 8.28 -3.42
C TYR A 77 -11.29 8.11 -4.79
N LEU A 78 -12.40 7.37 -4.87
CA LEU A 78 -13.17 7.17 -6.10
C LEU A 78 -13.94 8.43 -6.51
N GLY A 79 -14.39 9.25 -5.54
CA GLY A 79 -15.09 10.51 -5.78
C GLY A 79 -14.24 11.62 -6.42
N GLN A 80 -12.92 11.46 -6.53
CA GLN A 80 -12.01 12.49 -7.08
C GLN A 80 -11.93 12.54 -8.62
N GLY A 81 -12.82 11.88 -9.36
CA GLY A 81 -12.85 11.96 -10.83
C GLY A 81 -11.60 11.40 -11.52
N ARG A 82 -11.00 10.34 -10.96
CA ARG A 82 -9.72 9.78 -11.43
C ARG A 82 -9.91 8.98 -12.72
N LYS A 83 -8.83 8.86 -13.52
CA LYS A 83 -8.80 7.94 -14.67
C LYS A 83 -8.67 6.50 -14.17
N LEU A 84 -9.72 5.73 -14.34
CA LEU A 84 -9.78 4.32 -13.91
C LEU A 84 -9.55 3.34 -15.06
N ARG A 85 -9.54 3.81 -16.31
CA ARG A 85 -9.27 2.95 -17.48
C ARG A 85 -7.77 2.85 -17.75
N CYS A 86 -7.26 1.62 -17.89
CA CYS A 86 -5.86 1.41 -18.22
C CYS A 86 -5.60 1.61 -19.73
N PRO A 87 -4.37 1.97 -20.15
CA PRO A 87 -4.03 2.20 -21.55
C PRO A 87 -3.65 0.91 -22.29
N CYS A 88 -4.00 -0.26 -21.75
CA CYS A 88 -3.72 -1.52 -22.42
C CYS A 88 -4.53 -1.60 -23.72
N VAL A 89 -3.93 -2.23 -24.73
CA VAL A 89 -4.53 -2.41 -26.05
C VAL A 89 -4.26 -3.83 -26.52
N GLU A 90 -5.14 -4.33 -27.37
CA GLU A 90 -4.91 -5.55 -28.15
C GLU A 90 -3.63 -5.45 -28.97
N ARG A 91 -2.89 -6.55 -29.00
CA ARG A 91 -1.67 -6.70 -29.80
C ARG A 91 -1.83 -7.89 -30.73
N GLU A 92 -1.10 -7.83 -31.84
CA GLU A 92 -1.05 -8.94 -32.80
C GLU A 92 -0.58 -10.23 -32.13
N GLY A 93 -1.41 -11.28 -32.21
CA GLY A 93 -1.14 -12.59 -31.64
C GLY A 93 -1.62 -12.82 -30.21
N ASP A 94 -2.40 -11.89 -29.64
CA ASP A 94 -3.03 -12.09 -28.32
C ASP A 94 -4.03 -13.27 -28.29
N ASP A 95 -4.56 -13.62 -29.46
CA ASP A 95 -5.48 -14.73 -29.71
C ASP A 95 -4.77 -16.10 -29.79
N ARG A 96 -3.44 -16.16 -29.91
CA ARG A 96 -2.72 -17.41 -30.19
C ARG A 96 -2.52 -18.34 -29.00
N ASP A 97 -2.53 -17.80 -27.78
CA ASP A 97 -2.12 -18.53 -26.56
C ASP A 97 -3.28 -18.79 -25.58
N ASP A 98 -4.53 -18.49 -25.96
CA ASP A 98 -5.73 -18.52 -25.08
C ASP A 98 -5.57 -17.73 -23.77
N ILE A 99 -4.63 -16.77 -23.73
CA ILE A 99 -4.40 -15.93 -22.56
C ILE A 99 -5.38 -14.74 -22.62
N PRO A 100 -6.23 -14.54 -21.59
CA PRO A 100 -7.19 -13.44 -21.55
C PRO A 100 -6.52 -12.10 -21.19
N TRP A 101 -5.72 -11.59 -22.13
CA TRP A 101 -4.99 -10.33 -22.00
C TRP A 101 -5.92 -9.16 -21.66
N CYS A 102 -5.39 -8.19 -20.91
CA CYS A 102 -6.12 -6.96 -20.66
C CYS A 102 -6.04 -6.04 -21.88
N HIS A 103 -7.19 -5.52 -22.31
CA HIS A 103 -7.34 -4.66 -23.49
C HIS A 103 -7.87 -3.26 -23.16
N GLY A 104 -7.69 -2.81 -21.92
CA GLY A 104 -8.10 -1.46 -21.50
C GLY A 104 -9.33 -1.41 -20.60
N ASP A 105 -9.40 -2.26 -19.58
CA ASP A 105 -10.51 -2.26 -18.61
C ASP A 105 -10.34 -1.20 -17.51
N GLU A 106 -11.32 -1.14 -16.61
CA GLU A 106 -11.34 -0.23 -15.47
C GLU A 106 -10.84 -0.89 -14.19
N TYR A 107 -9.92 -0.21 -13.51
CA TYR A 107 -9.28 -0.64 -12.27
C TYR A 107 -9.11 0.54 -11.31
N VAL A 108 -9.31 0.28 -10.02
CA VAL A 108 -9.24 1.29 -8.95
C VAL A 108 -7.80 1.78 -8.73
N PHE A 109 -6.82 0.88 -8.83
CA PHE A 109 -5.43 1.16 -8.49
C PHE A 109 -4.51 1.19 -9.72
N LEU A 110 -4.61 2.29 -10.45
CA LEU A 110 -3.69 2.60 -11.56
C LEU A 110 -2.63 3.62 -11.13
N GLY A 111 -1.43 3.46 -11.70
CA GLY A 111 -0.32 4.37 -11.49
C GLY A 111 -0.60 5.78 -12.01
N ALA A 112 0.30 6.74 -11.74
CA ALA A 112 0.08 8.15 -12.07
C ALA A 112 -0.24 8.45 -13.56
N ARG A 113 0.21 7.57 -14.48
CA ARG A 113 -0.07 7.66 -15.92
C ARG A 113 -1.20 6.73 -16.40
N GLY A 114 -1.98 6.14 -15.49
CA GLY A 114 -3.05 5.19 -15.80
C GLY A 114 -2.61 3.75 -16.08
N GLY A 115 -1.31 3.45 -16.11
CA GLY A 115 -0.82 2.08 -16.29
C GLY A 115 -0.90 1.23 -15.01
N HIS A 116 -0.95 -0.09 -15.18
CA HIS A 116 -0.85 -1.04 -14.05
C HIS A 116 0.49 -0.94 -13.33
N HIS A 117 0.48 -1.21 -12.03
CA HIS A 117 1.71 -1.34 -11.25
C HIS A 117 2.38 -2.69 -11.53
N GLN A 118 3.58 -2.67 -12.12
CA GLN A 118 4.43 -3.86 -12.21
C GLN A 118 5.00 -4.21 -10.83
N ARG A 119 5.01 -5.49 -10.47
CA ARG A 119 5.43 -5.95 -9.14
C ARG A 119 6.86 -5.56 -8.81
N SER A 120 7.80 -5.86 -9.70
CA SER A 120 9.23 -5.61 -9.48
C SER A 120 9.52 -4.10 -9.43
N HIS A 121 8.93 -3.34 -10.36
CA HIS A 121 9.08 -1.88 -10.36
C HIS A 121 8.50 -1.25 -9.08
N PHE A 122 7.30 -1.64 -8.66
CA PHE A 122 6.69 -1.12 -7.44
C PHE A 122 7.54 -1.46 -6.20
N SER A 123 8.01 -2.71 -6.11
CA SER A 123 8.87 -3.16 -5.02
C SER A 123 10.17 -2.35 -4.95
N GLU A 124 10.93 -2.31 -6.04
CA GLU A 124 12.27 -1.69 -6.07
C GLU A 124 12.27 -0.17 -6.00
N ARG A 125 11.20 0.48 -6.46
CA ARG A 125 11.17 1.95 -6.62
C ARG A 125 10.30 2.65 -5.60
N ILE A 126 9.36 1.95 -4.97
CA ILE A 126 8.37 2.55 -4.07
C ILE A 126 8.43 1.84 -2.72
N MET A 127 8.09 0.55 -2.66
CA MET A 127 7.89 -0.16 -1.38
C MET A 127 9.20 -0.29 -0.59
N ARG A 128 10.23 -0.87 -1.20
CA ARG A 128 11.52 -1.13 -0.53
C ARG A 128 12.23 0.16 -0.15
N PRO A 129 12.33 1.19 -1.02
CA PRO A 129 12.94 2.44 -0.60
C PRO A 129 12.14 3.16 0.49
N ALA A 130 10.80 3.09 0.47
CA ALA A 130 9.97 3.64 1.54
C ALA A 130 10.24 2.97 2.89
N ALA A 131 10.32 1.64 2.91
CA ALA A 131 10.42 0.86 4.14
C ALA A 131 11.86 0.76 4.66
N ASP A 132 12.82 0.56 3.77
CA ASP A 132 14.23 0.36 4.12
C ASP A 132 15.02 1.67 4.22
N GLY A 133 14.50 2.77 3.66
CA GLY A 133 15.23 4.05 3.55
C GLY A 133 16.30 4.07 2.45
N TRP A 134 16.35 3.06 1.59
CA TRP A 134 17.40 2.90 0.58
C TRP A 134 16.87 2.30 -0.73
N TYR A 135 17.40 2.75 -1.85
CA TYR A 135 17.28 2.09 -3.14
C TYR A 135 18.16 0.85 -3.21
N THR A 136 17.64 -0.24 -3.77
CA THR A 136 18.40 -1.48 -3.95
C THR A 136 19.57 -1.28 -4.91
N GLY A 137 20.70 -1.92 -4.61
CA GLY A 137 21.84 -1.98 -5.52
C GLY A 137 21.52 -2.81 -6.76
N ARG A 138 22.25 -2.55 -7.84
CA ARG A 138 22.23 -3.32 -9.10
C ARG A 138 23.67 -3.68 -9.48
N SER A 139 23.86 -4.59 -10.42
CA SER A 139 25.19 -5.03 -10.89
C SER A 139 26.15 -3.86 -11.18
N ASN A 140 25.64 -2.77 -11.76
CA ASN A 140 26.43 -1.61 -12.14
C ASN A 140 26.20 -0.37 -11.25
N ARG A 141 25.47 -0.48 -10.13
CA ARG A 141 25.18 0.65 -9.24
C ARG A 141 25.11 0.21 -7.78
N PRO A 142 25.87 0.85 -6.87
CA PRO A 142 25.75 0.53 -5.45
C PRO A 142 24.35 0.84 -4.92
N ARG A 143 24.02 0.24 -3.78
CA ARG A 143 22.85 0.64 -2.98
C ARG A 143 23.02 2.11 -2.60
N MET A 144 21.94 2.91 -2.66
CA MET A 144 21.99 4.34 -2.33
C MET A 144 20.88 4.71 -1.33
N PRO A 145 21.14 5.58 -0.35
CA PRO A 145 20.11 6.07 0.55
C PRO A 145 19.04 6.83 -0.24
N VAL A 146 17.82 6.79 0.27
CA VAL A 146 16.80 7.73 -0.16
C VAL A 146 17.12 9.08 0.46
N LEU A 147 17.30 10.09 -0.38
CA LEU A 147 17.53 11.46 0.04
C LEU A 147 16.25 12.27 -0.10
N VAL A 148 15.97 13.10 0.90
CA VAL A 148 14.85 14.01 0.93
C VAL A 148 15.26 15.42 1.32
N ASP A 149 14.52 16.39 0.83
CA ASP A 149 14.53 17.76 1.30
C ASP A 149 13.43 17.96 2.37
N LEU A 150 13.85 18.22 3.61
CA LEU A 150 12.96 18.43 4.76
C LEU A 150 12.30 19.82 4.77
N ASN A 151 12.66 20.73 3.85
CA ASN A 151 11.92 21.97 3.64
C ASN A 151 10.54 21.74 3.01
N GLN A 152 10.22 20.49 2.65
CA GLN A 152 8.97 20.06 2.04
C GLN A 152 8.15 19.20 3.02
N PRO A 153 6.82 19.07 2.82
CA PRO A 153 5.96 18.31 3.73
C PRO A 153 6.45 16.87 3.96
N TYR A 154 6.27 16.35 5.18
CA TYR A 154 6.80 15.05 5.60
C TYR A 154 6.43 13.91 4.62
N PRO A 155 7.37 12.99 4.30
CA PRO A 155 8.73 12.88 4.83
C PRO A 155 9.78 13.78 4.14
N GLY A 156 9.34 14.77 3.36
CA GLY A 156 10.20 15.60 2.51
C GLY A 156 10.06 15.23 1.04
N ALA A 157 10.61 16.05 0.15
CA ALA A 157 10.59 15.79 -1.28
C ALA A 157 11.80 14.93 -1.69
N ILE A 158 11.55 13.85 -2.44
CA ILE A 158 12.61 12.96 -2.93
C ILE A 158 13.59 13.73 -3.82
N LEU A 159 14.87 13.56 -3.54
CA LEU A 159 15.98 14.09 -4.31
C LEU A 159 16.69 12.98 -5.09
N PRO A 160 17.49 13.30 -6.13
CA PRO A 160 18.33 12.29 -6.76
C PRO A 160 19.23 11.62 -5.74
N PRO A 161 19.32 10.27 -5.74
CA PRO A 161 20.13 9.55 -4.77
C PRO A 161 21.62 9.79 -5.03
N TRP A 162 22.38 9.93 -3.95
CA TRP A 162 23.84 9.96 -3.96
C TRP A 162 24.39 8.65 -3.38
N PRO A 163 25.64 8.26 -3.69
CA PRO A 163 26.30 7.18 -2.98
C PRO A 163 26.30 7.42 -1.47
N ALA A 164 26.30 6.34 -0.68
CA ALA A 164 26.58 6.44 0.74
C ALA A 164 27.95 7.10 0.96
N ASN A 165 28.09 7.87 2.03
CA ASN A 165 29.38 8.46 2.38
C ASN A 165 30.39 7.34 2.67
N ASP A 166 31.48 7.34 1.92
CA ASP A 166 32.64 6.51 2.17
C ASP A 166 33.79 7.43 2.58
N PRO A 167 34.22 7.39 3.86
CA PRO A 167 35.30 8.25 4.35
C PRO A 167 36.63 8.10 3.60
N ALA A 168 36.84 6.98 2.91
CA ALA A 168 38.03 6.73 2.11
C ALA A 168 37.90 7.26 0.66
N ALA A 169 36.69 7.60 0.21
CA ALA A 169 36.44 8.10 -1.13
C ALA A 169 36.47 9.64 -1.18
N PRO A 170 36.81 10.25 -2.34
CA PRO A 170 36.67 11.69 -2.51
C PRO A 170 35.20 12.11 -2.34
N PRO A 171 34.93 13.34 -1.87
CA PRO A 171 33.57 13.85 -1.73
C PRO A 171 32.76 13.68 -3.02
N HIS A 172 31.54 13.17 -2.89
CA HIS A 172 30.66 13.00 -4.04
C HIS A 172 30.30 14.37 -4.65
N VAL A 173 30.66 14.58 -5.91
CA VAL A 173 30.20 15.75 -6.67
C VAL A 173 28.92 15.39 -7.43
N PRO A 174 27.78 16.04 -7.14
CA PRO A 174 26.52 15.74 -7.80
C PRO A 174 26.65 15.90 -9.31
N GLN A 175 26.24 14.87 -10.05
CA GLN A 175 26.29 14.92 -11.50
C GLN A 175 25.30 15.96 -12.04
N ARG A 176 25.80 16.91 -12.83
CA ARG A 176 24.98 17.85 -13.59
C ARG A 176 24.72 17.28 -14.97
N ARG A 177 23.54 16.69 -15.17
CA ARG A 177 23.07 16.21 -16.49
C ARG A 177 21.68 16.73 -16.78
N ARG A 178 21.35 16.90 -18.06
CA ARG A 178 20.03 17.32 -18.52
C ARG A 178 18.96 16.36 -17.97
N GLY A 179 17.93 16.89 -17.31
CA GLY A 179 16.84 16.11 -16.71
C GLY A 179 17.08 15.62 -15.28
N LEU A 180 18.29 15.78 -14.70
CA LEU A 180 18.52 15.55 -13.28
C LEU A 180 18.26 16.84 -12.49
N ARG A 181 17.24 16.81 -11.63
CA ARG A 181 16.92 17.91 -10.72
C ARG A 181 18.04 18.08 -9.70
N GLN A 182 18.74 19.21 -9.70
CA GLN A 182 19.69 19.50 -8.63
C GLN A 182 18.93 19.80 -7.33
N PRO A 183 19.42 19.34 -6.17
CA PRO A 183 18.86 19.81 -4.91
C PRO A 183 19.05 21.33 -4.79
N PRO A 184 18.08 22.05 -4.21
CA PRO A 184 18.26 23.45 -3.81
C PRO A 184 19.51 23.64 -2.95
N ALA A 185 20.15 24.80 -3.04
CA ALA A 185 21.36 25.10 -2.27
C ALA A 185 21.09 25.12 -0.75
N ASP A 186 19.86 25.43 -0.36
CA ASP A 186 19.33 25.50 1.00
C ASP A 186 18.55 24.24 1.41
N ALA A 187 18.60 23.16 0.62
CA ALA A 187 17.89 21.93 0.92
C ALA A 187 18.33 21.35 2.27
N ALA A 188 17.36 21.08 3.15
CA ALA A 188 17.61 20.40 4.41
C ALA A 188 17.67 18.89 4.15
N LEU A 189 18.86 18.40 3.76
CA LEU A 189 19.07 17.01 3.36
C LEU A 189 18.88 16.04 4.53
N ALA A 190 18.06 15.02 4.32
CA ALA A 190 17.93 13.90 5.24
C ALA A 190 17.71 12.57 4.51
N SER A 191 17.83 11.49 5.28
CA SER A 191 17.35 10.14 4.98
C SER A 191 16.73 9.57 6.25
N TRP A 192 16.09 8.40 6.17
CA TRP A 192 15.53 7.73 7.35
C TRP A 192 16.11 6.34 7.56
N LEU A 193 16.13 5.93 8.83
CA LEU A 193 16.42 4.56 9.21
C LEU A 193 15.30 3.62 8.73
N PRO A 194 15.61 2.33 8.49
CA PRO A 194 14.58 1.37 8.11
C PRO A 194 13.41 1.37 9.10
N VAL A 195 12.20 1.57 8.58
CA VAL A 195 10.95 1.45 9.35
C VAL A 195 10.64 -0.03 9.56
N LEU A 196 10.73 -0.82 8.48
CA LEU A 196 10.61 -2.27 8.52
C LEU A 196 11.41 -2.87 7.37
N ASN A 197 12.59 -3.38 7.70
CA ASN A 197 13.47 -4.01 6.73
C ASN A 197 12.74 -5.12 5.99
N GLY A 198 12.85 -5.13 4.66
CA GLY A 198 12.35 -6.27 3.90
C GLY A 198 10.89 -6.18 3.48
N LEU A 199 10.16 -5.13 3.88
CA LEU A 199 8.72 -5.08 3.69
C LEU A 199 8.33 -5.14 2.21
N THR A 200 7.47 -6.10 1.87
CA THR A 200 6.89 -6.29 0.54
C THR A 200 5.37 -6.11 0.60
N PRO A 201 4.67 -5.94 -0.55
CA PRO A 201 3.22 -5.97 -0.54
C PRO A 201 2.62 -7.27 0.04
N HIS A 202 3.32 -8.41 -0.09
CA HIS A 202 2.88 -9.66 0.55
C HIS A 202 3.08 -9.64 2.06
N GLY A 203 4.10 -8.92 2.56
CA GLY A 203 4.31 -8.67 3.98
C GLY A 203 3.12 -7.99 4.65
N LEU A 204 2.42 -7.08 3.95
CA LEU A 204 1.19 -6.47 4.47
C LEU A 204 0.06 -7.48 4.71
N ARG A 205 -0.07 -8.47 3.82
CA ARG A 205 -1.02 -9.59 4.00
C ARG A 205 -0.65 -10.47 5.20
N HIS A 206 0.64 -10.71 5.43
CA HIS A 206 1.09 -11.39 6.66
C HIS A 206 0.80 -10.57 7.91
N GLY A 207 1.03 -9.25 7.87
CA GLY A 207 0.65 -8.33 8.94
C GLY A 207 -0.84 -8.41 9.27
N HIS A 208 -1.71 -8.40 8.24
CA HIS A 208 -3.14 -8.57 8.42
C HIS A 208 -3.51 -9.85 9.18
N LYS A 209 -2.88 -10.98 8.81
CA LYS A 209 -3.08 -12.26 9.51
C LYS A 209 -2.61 -12.19 10.97
N THR A 210 -1.47 -11.55 11.19
CA THR A 210 -0.89 -11.37 12.54
C THR A 210 -1.83 -10.56 13.43
N TRP A 211 -2.40 -9.45 12.94
CA TRP A 211 -3.39 -8.66 13.68
C TRP A 211 -4.62 -9.46 14.08
N MET A 212 -5.14 -10.29 13.17
CA MET A 212 -6.26 -11.18 13.49
C MET A 212 -5.90 -12.23 14.55
N ASP A 213 -4.67 -12.76 14.52
CA ASP A 213 -4.19 -13.74 15.50
C ASP A 213 -4.00 -13.10 16.89
N GLU A 214 -3.40 -11.92 16.95
CA GLU A 214 -3.21 -11.14 18.18
C GLU A 214 -4.56 -10.79 18.82
N ALA A 215 -5.54 -10.40 18.01
CA ALA A 215 -6.90 -10.12 18.45
C ALA A 215 -7.75 -11.37 18.67
N LYS A 216 -7.19 -12.58 18.51
CA LYS A 216 -7.87 -13.87 18.69
C LYS A 216 -9.15 -14.02 17.86
N ILE A 217 -9.18 -13.40 16.67
CA ILE A 217 -10.29 -13.52 15.74
C ILE A 217 -10.46 -14.98 15.36
N HIS A 218 -11.71 -15.46 15.43
CA HIS A 218 -12.02 -16.86 15.21
C HIS A 218 -11.47 -17.37 13.87
N ARG A 219 -10.91 -18.58 13.90
CA ARG A 219 -10.19 -19.19 12.77
C ARG A 219 -11.01 -19.25 11.49
N SER A 220 -12.32 -19.55 11.57
CA SER A 220 -13.19 -19.61 10.39
C SER A 220 -13.24 -18.26 9.66
N LEU A 221 -13.48 -17.16 10.38
CA LEU A 221 -13.50 -15.81 9.81
C LEU A 221 -12.12 -15.40 9.29
N SER A 222 -11.04 -15.67 10.03
CA SER A 222 -9.69 -15.36 9.57
C SER A 222 -9.33 -16.12 8.28
N THR A 223 -9.68 -17.39 8.20
CA THR A 223 -9.38 -18.25 7.02
C THR A 223 -10.20 -17.83 5.80
N ASP A 224 -11.50 -17.58 5.98
CA ASP A 224 -12.40 -17.02 4.95
C ASP A 224 -11.87 -15.67 4.43
N ARG A 225 -11.55 -14.74 5.33
CA ARG A 225 -11.01 -13.42 4.97
C ARG A 225 -9.70 -13.51 4.21
N MET A 226 -8.85 -14.48 4.51
CA MET A 226 -7.61 -14.71 3.78
C MET A 226 -7.86 -15.38 2.42
N GLY A 227 -9.05 -15.93 2.15
CA GLY A 227 -9.32 -16.71 0.95
C GLY A 227 -8.47 -17.98 0.93
N HIS A 228 -8.46 -18.68 2.06
CA HIS A 228 -7.92 -20.02 2.21
C HIS A 228 -9.08 -21.00 2.43
N GLU A 229 -8.90 -22.24 2.02
CA GLU A 229 -9.83 -23.30 2.40
C GLU A 229 -9.63 -23.66 3.87
N VAL A 230 -10.72 -23.95 4.58
CA VAL A 230 -10.68 -24.47 5.96
C VAL A 230 -10.69 -25.99 5.87
N PRO A 231 -9.56 -26.68 6.07
CA PRO A 231 -9.55 -28.15 6.07
C PRO A 231 -10.28 -28.70 7.31
N GLY A 232 -11.03 -29.79 7.13
CA GLY A 232 -11.66 -30.57 8.21
C GLY A 232 -13.03 -30.05 8.67
N MET A 233 -13.43 -30.47 9.88
CA MET A 233 -14.77 -30.20 10.46
C MET A 233 -15.07 -28.70 10.63
N ASP A 234 -14.04 -27.88 10.89
CA ASP A 234 -14.17 -26.41 11.01
C ASP A 234 -14.77 -25.78 9.74
N GLY A 235 -14.49 -26.35 8.55
CA GLY A 235 -15.04 -25.89 7.28
C GLY A 235 -16.50 -26.30 7.05
N ILE A 236 -16.98 -27.30 7.80
CA ILE A 236 -18.34 -27.84 7.69
C ILE A 236 -19.29 -27.14 8.67
N TYR A 237 -18.80 -26.72 9.85
CA TYR A 237 -19.63 -26.20 10.96
C TYR A 237 -19.33 -24.75 11.38
N GLY A 238 -18.26 -24.14 10.89
CA GLY A 238 -17.86 -22.78 11.28
C GLY A 238 -18.69 -21.68 10.61
N HIS A 239 -19.91 -21.43 11.06
CA HIS A 239 -20.70 -20.30 10.56
C HIS A 239 -20.09 -18.96 11.00
N ILE A 240 -19.75 -18.12 10.03
CA ILE A 240 -19.31 -16.74 10.28
C ILE A 240 -20.54 -15.90 10.59
N THR A 241 -20.67 -15.47 11.85
CA THR A 241 -21.82 -14.66 12.30
C THR A 241 -21.59 -13.17 12.04
N PRO A 242 -22.67 -12.35 11.97
CA PRO A 242 -22.54 -10.90 11.94
C PRO A 242 -21.79 -10.32 13.15
N GLY A 243 -21.86 -10.98 14.32
CA GLY A 243 -21.13 -10.56 15.52
C GLY A 243 -19.62 -10.66 15.34
N MET A 244 -19.15 -11.79 14.80
CA MET A 244 -17.72 -12.02 14.52
C MET A 244 -17.18 -11.01 13.50
N ARG A 245 -17.98 -10.69 12.46
CA ARG A 245 -17.61 -9.66 11.47
C ARG A 245 -17.47 -8.29 12.13
N ARG A 246 -18.43 -7.88 12.98
CA ARG A 246 -18.37 -6.61 13.72
C ARG A 246 -17.15 -6.53 14.65
N GLU A 247 -16.83 -7.62 15.35
CA GLU A 247 -15.65 -7.70 16.22
C GLU A 247 -14.36 -7.44 15.42
N LEU A 248 -14.18 -8.15 14.31
CA LEU A 248 -13.04 -7.92 13.42
C LEU A 248 -12.98 -6.47 12.92
N LEU A 249 -14.10 -5.90 12.47
CA LEU A 249 -14.13 -4.53 11.98
C LEU A 249 -13.76 -3.51 13.07
N SER A 250 -14.18 -3.73 14.32
CA SER A 250 -13.80 -2.89 15.47
C SER A 250 -12.30 -2.91 15.68
N VAL A 251 -11.69 -4.11 15.73
CA VAL A 251 -10.23 -4.27 15.90
C VAL A 251 -9.47 -3.52 14.81
N LEU A 252 -9.90 -3.66 13.55
CA LEU A 252 -9.26 -3.00 12.42
C LEU A 252 -9.43 -1.47 12.47
N GLU A 253 -10.56 -0.97 12.93
CA GLU A 253 -10.79 0.47 13.09
C GLU A 253 -9.90 1.06 14.22
N ASP A 254 -9.74 0.33 15.32
CA ASP A 254 -8.89 0.74 16.44
C ASP A 254 -7.40 0.78 16.06
N LEU A 255 -6.95 -0.23 15.30
CA LEU A 255 -5.60 -0.26 14.72
C LEU A 255 -5.34 0.94 13.82
N TRP A 256 -6.31 1.31 12.97
CA TRP A 256 -6.20 2.48 12.12
C TRP A 256 -6.15 3.78 12.92
N THR A 257 -7.04 3.93 13.89
CA THR A 257 -7.11 5.13 14.74
C THR A 257 -5.80 5.34 15.48
N THR A 258 -5.26 4.28 16.08
CA THR A 258 -3.96 4.29 16.76
C THR A 258 -2.82 4.64 15.80
N ALA A 259 -2.78 4.01 14.62
CA ALA A 259 -1.75 4.28 13.61
C ALA A 259 -1.80 5.72 13.11
N LEU A 260 -2.99 6.30 12.93
CA LEU A 260 -3.15 7.68 12.49
C LEU A 260 -2.69 8.67 13.56
N GLN A 261 -2.99 8.41 14.84
CA GLN A 261 -2.51 9.22 15.98
C GLN A 261 -0.98 9.17 16.09
N GLN A 262 -0.38 7.97 16.03
CA GLN A 262 1.08 7.81 16.02
C GLN A 262 1.71 8.53 14.82
N ARG A 263 1.08 8.45 13.65
CA ARG A 263 1.54 9.17 12.47
C ARG A 263 1.45 10.69 12.66
N ALA A 264 0.39 11.20 13.27
CA ALA A 264 0.22 12.64 13.55
C ALA A 264 1.25 13.16 14.56
N ALA A 265 1.67 12.33 15.53
CA ALA A 265 2.74 12.65 16.48
C ALA A 265 4.11 12.84 15.81
N ILE A 266 4.39 12.12 14.71
CA ILE A 266 5.61 12.30 13.92
C ILE A 266 5.56 13.61 13.13
N SER A 267 4.44 13.90 12.46
CA SER A 267 4.20 15.15 11.74
C SER A 267 2.73 15.31 11.39
N ARG A 268 2.18 16.51 11.57
CA ARG A 268 0.79 16.82 11.22
C ARG A 268 0.54 17.06 9.73
N SER A 269 1.59 17.07 8.91
CA SER A 269 1.48 17.22 7.46
C SER A 269 1.94 15.98 6.71
N SER A 270 1.55 15.87 5.46
CA SER A 270 1.95 14.77 4.58
C SER A 270 2.04 15.21 3.13
N ALA A 271 3.06 14.73 2.42
CA ALA A 271 3.16 14.89 0.97
C ALA A 271 2.07 14.10 0.19
N VAL A 272 1.38 13.15 0.85
CA VAL A 272 0.21 12.43 0.29
C VAL A 272 -1.05 13.22 0.65
N PRO A 273 -1.77 13.85 -0.30
CA PRO A 273 -2.81 14.81 0.09
C PRO A 273 -4.03 14.20 0.78
N MET A 274 -4.41 12.94 0.51
CA MET A 274 -5.47 12.28 1.29
C MET A 274 -5.06 12.04 2.75
N LEU A 275 -3.82 11.60 2.99
CA LEU A 275 -3.32 11.46 4.35
C LEU A 275 -3.18 12.83 5.03
N ASP A 276 -2.74 13.86 4.30
CA ASP A 276 -2.66 15.23 4.81
C ASP A 276 -4.02 15.75 5.28
N ALA A 277 -5.08 15.51 4.50
CA ALA A 277 -6.44 15.84 4.91
C ALA A 277 -6.88 15.07 6.18
N LEU A 278 -6.57 13.77 6.26
CA LEU A 278 -6.88 12.96 7.45
C LEU A 278 -6.13 13.45 8.70
N LEU A 279 -4.86 13.82 8.57
CA LEU A 279 -4.04 14.35 9.66
C LEU A 279 -4.52 15.73 10.14
N LYS A 280 -4.98 16.58 9.21
CA LYS A 280 -5.57 17.89 9.55
C LYS A 280 -6.91 17.76 10.26
N ASN A 281 -7.75 16.81 9.83
CA ASN A 281 -9.08 16.60 10.41
C ASN A 281 -9.03 15.88 11.78
N SER A 282 -8.03 15.03 12.01
CA SER A 282 -7.82 14.36 13.31
C SER A 282 -7.29 15.30 14.40
N ALA A 283 -6.89 16.53 14.05
CA ALA A 283 -6.40 17.54 14.98
C ALA A 283 -7.52 18.37 15.67
N ALA A 284 -8.80 18.04 15.46
CA ALA A 284 -9.86 18.53 16.34
C ALA A 284 -9.66 17.93 17.74
N PRO A 285 -9.65 18.74 18.82
CA PRO A 285 -9.14 18.31 20.11
C PRO A 285 -10.10 17.31 20.76
N ASN A 286 -9.78 16.02 20.71
CA ASN A 286 -10.09 15.13 21.82
C ASN A 286 -8.87 15.17 22.74
N SER A 287 -9.02 15.89 23.85
CA SER A 287 -8.11 15.88 24.99
C SER A 287 -7.76 14.44 25.35
N LEU A 288 -6.49 14.08 25.23
CA LEU A 288 -5.97 12.84 25.79
C LEU A 288 -6.18 12.90 27.32
N PRO A 289 -6.64 11.83 27.99
CA PRO A 289 -6.60 11.77 29.44
C PRO A 289 -5.14 11.88 29.88
N GLU A 290 -4.88 12.76 30.84
CA GLU A 290 -3.57 12.93 31.48
C GLU A 290 -3.09 11.58 32.01
N THR A 291 -1.97 11.09 31.49
CA THR A 291 -1.27 9.97 32.11
C THR A 291 -0.68 10.47 33.43
N GLU A 292 -1.25 10.03 34.56
CA GLU A 292 -0.63 10.17 35.87
C GLU A 292 0.82 9.66 35.81
N LYS A 293 1.76 10.53 36.19
CA LYS A 293 3.13 10.11 36.46
C LYS A 293 3.10 9.19 37.68
N PRO A 294 3.80 8.04 37.67
CA PRO A 294 4.01 7.29 38.89
C PRO A 294 4.95 8.08 39.81
N ASP A 295 4.54 8.24 41.07
CA ASP A 295 5.40 8.75 42.14
C ASP A 295 6.56 7.78 42.38
N LEU A 296 7.79 8.26 42.14
CA LEU A 296 9.04 7.76 42.72
C LEU A 296 9.91 8.96 43.10
#